data_AF-A0A0D5M1T3-F1
#
_entry.id   AF-A0A0D5M1T3-F1
#
_cell.length_a   1.000
_cell.length_b   1.000
_cell.length_c   1.000
_cell.angle_alpha   90.00
_cell.angle_beta   90.00
_cell.angle_gamma   90.00
#
_symmetry.space_group_name_H-M   'P 1'
#
loop_
_entity.id
_entity.type
_entity.pdbx_description
1 polymer ?
#
loop_
_entity_poly.entity_id
_entity_poly.type
_entity_poly.pdbx_seq_one_letter_code
_entity_poly.pdbx_strand_id
1 'polypeptide(L)'
;MSRKPILKSELQTFSKNFDTSYEDRAVAARGNFLQAYPIQKLKSLSIEEYVIGKGTASFCACVEVKTKAWASIQGATANKFGIYYGKKKSDPKMQYRYTMKFGKNKNEAFNAVKYSLLNLIEAGKSLNFREIDNNPLSQMFKAKILSLYFPGSYLNICSSEHIKKIAMEMNIPEKKFISEYQHLLLKEKLKNNFSKDWSNPKFMSFLYAKFIRGDLIDILHNAIKPPRKKVRRKVNFEEISANRDAIGKASEKFAIDWEKNRLIGLGYTDLVNKIEDKRDIPSYGYDYLSYHSPGHKRYIEVKSVGRDRKEDCYRFYLSENERTISITEKISDDYYFYLVFFDKNGEPFDVLAIRAKEFYLESETTPCAYIVRFDMNKININP
;
A
#
# COMPACT_ATOMS: atom_id res chain seq x y z
N MET A 1 -34.63 -10.02 7.39
CA MET A 1 -33.59 -9.61 6.42
C MET A 1 -32.94 -10.85 5.84
N SER A 2 -32.93 -10.98 4.51
CA SER A 2 -32.32 -12.11 3.80
C SER A 2 -30.80 -12.07 3.97
N ARG A 3 -30.25 -13.09 4.63
CA ARG A 3 -28.81 -13.21 4.96
C ARG A 3 -28.03 -13.53 3.68
N LYS A 4 -26.90 -12.85 3.44
CA LYS A 4 -26.05 -13.09 2.26
C LYS A 4 -24.76 -13.83 2.65
N PRO A 5 -24.73 -15.17 2.64
CA PRO A 5 -23.51 -15.92 2.90
C PRO A 5 -22.40 -15.52 1.93
N ILE A 6 -21.14 -15.60 2.38
CA ILE A 6 -19.98 -15.48 1.51
C ILE A 6 -19.85 -16.80 0.75
N LEU A 7 -20.08 -16.77 -0.56
CA LEU A 7 -19.94 -17.93 -1.42
C LEU A 7 -18.47 -18.12 -1.80
N LYS A 8 -18.05 -19.38 -1.92
CA LYS A 8 -16.70 -19.73 -2.39
C LYS A 8 -16.39 -19.13 -3.77
N SER A 9 -17.37 -19.16 -4.68
CA SER A 9 -17.24 -18.59 -6.03
C SER A 9 -16.95 -17.08 -6.01
N GLU A 10 -17.58 -16.33 -5.10
CA GLU A 10 -17.33 -14.90 -4.94
C GLU A 10 -15.87 -14.64 -4.51
N LEU A 11 -15.34 -15.43 -3.57
CA LEU A 11 -13.96 -15.30 -3.11
C LEU A 11 -12.95 -15.62 -4.24
N GLN A 12 -13.19 -16.67 -5.00
CA GLN A 12 -12.32 -17.08 -6.10
C GLN A 12 -12.29 -16.03 -7.22
N THR A 13 -13.44 -15.57 -7.67
CA THR A 13 -13.52 -14.57 -8.75
C THR A 13 -12.98 -13.22 -8.29
N PHE A 14 -13.30 -12.78 -7.07
CA PHE A 14 -12.71 -11.56 -6.51
C PHE A 14 -11.19 -11.65 -6.45
N SER A 15 -10.64 -12.78 -6.00
CA SER A 15 -9.18 -12.98 -5.94
C SER A 15 -8.50 -12.88 -7.31
N LYS A 16 -9.15 -13.39 -8.37
CA LYS A 16 -8.61 -13.37 -9.73
C LYS A 16 -8.55 -11.94 -10.31
N ASN A 17 -9.53 -11.11 -9.96
CA ASN A 17 -9.65 -9.75 -10.48
C ASN A 17 -9.11 -8.68 -9.51
N PHE A 18 -8.52 -9.09 -8.39
CA PHE A 18 -8.07 -8.16 -7.37
C PHE A 18 -6.74 -7.49 -7.78
N ASP A 19 -6.75 -6.16 -7.82
CA ASP A 19 -5.55 -5.35 -8.04
C ASP A 19 -4.52 -5.56 -6.91
N THR A 20 -3.50 -6.37 -7.18
CA THR A 20 -2.43 -6.67 -6.22
C THR A 20 -1.56 -5.44 -5.91
N SER A 21 -1.54 -4.44 -6.79
CA SER A 21 -0.78 -3.20 -6.56
C SER A 21 -1.38 -2.36 -5.42
N TYR A 22 -2.69 -2.46 -5.19
CA TYR A 22 -3.35 -1.82 -4.07
C TYR A 22 -2.87 -2.40 -2.73
N GLU A 23 -2.75 -3.73 -2.67
CA GLU A 23 -2.24 -4.43 -1.49
C GLU A 23 -0.80 -4.02 -1.19
N ASP A 24 0.08 -4.04 -2.18
CA ASP A 24 1.48 -3.69 -1.97
C ASP A 24 1.63 -2.24 -1.50
N ARG A 25 0.86 -1.29 -2.06
CA ARG A 25 0.84 0.11 -1.59
C ARG A 25 0.34 0.25 -0.16
N ALA A 26 -0.71 -0.48 0.21
CA ALA A 26 -1.26 -0.47 1.57
C ALA A 26 -0.23 -0.97 2.59
N VAL A 27 0.47 -2.05 2.25
CA VAL A 27 1.49 -2.68 3.06
C VAL A 27 2.74 -1.80 3.17
N ALA A 28 3.26 -1.26 2.06
CA ALA A 28 4.39 -0.33 2.08
C ALA A 28 4.09 0.93 2.90
N ALA A 29 2.87 1.47 2.79
CA ALA A 29 2.43 2.59 3.63
C ALA A 29 2.42 2.25 5.12
N ARG A 30 2.01 1.03 5.50
CA ARG A 30 2.09 0.54 6.88
C ARG A 30 3.55 0.45 7.35
N GLY A 31 4.46 -0.11 6.54
CA GLY A 31 5.87 -0.21 6.90
C GLY A 31 6.52 1.14 7.14
N ASN A 32 6.27 2.10 6.24
CA ASN A 32 6.70 3.50 6.40
C ASN A 32 6.23 4.10 7.73
N PHE A 33 4.97 3.85 8.10
CA PHE A 33 4.41 4.31 9.38
C PHE A 33 5.13 3.68 10.58
N LEU A 34 5.39 2.37 10.54
CA LEU A 34 6.06 1.65 11.64
C LEU A 34 7.52 2.10 11.82
N GLN A 35 8.21 2.43 10.73
CA GLN A 35 9.56 3.01 10.81
C GLN A 35 9.53 4.41 11.43
N ALA A 36 8.61 5.27 11.00
CA ALA A 36 8.51 6.65 11.49
C ALA A 36 8.05 6.73 12.96
N TYR A 37 7.16 5.81 13.37
CA TYR A 37 6.53 5.78 14.68
C TYR A 37 6.46 4.35 15.24
N PRO A 38 7.59 3.72 15.59
CA PRO A 38 7.58 2.47 16.32
C PRO A 38 6.94 2.67 17.70
N ILE A 39 6.36 1.61 18.29
CA ILE A 39 5.62 1.69 19.56
C ILE A 39 6.46 2.36 20.66
N GLN A 40 7.76 2.06 20.70
CA GLN A 40 8.70 2.59 21.69
C GLN A 40 8.81 4.12 21.60
N LYS A 41 8.76 4.70 20.39
CA LYS A 41 8.82 6.15 20.17
C LYS A 41 7.58 6.88 20.69
N LEU A 42 6.44 6.21 20.84
CA LEU A 42 5.21 6.84 21.33
C LEU A 42 5.37 7.39 22.77
N LYS A 43 6.25 6.80 23.57
CA LYS A 43 6.55 7.28 24.93
C LYS A 43 7.25 8.64 24.95
N SER A 44 8.10 8.92 23.97
CA SER A 44 8.85 10.18 23.87
C SER A 44 8.21 11.20 22.91
N LEU A 45 7.03 10.89 22.36
CA LEU A 45 6.35 11.75 21.39
C LEU A 45 6.16 13.17 21.92
N SER A 46 6.63 14.17 21.18
CA SER A 46 6.34 15.58 21.41
C SER A 46 5.01 15.99 20.78
N ILE A 47 4.47 17.14 21.17
CA ILE A 47 3.21 17.66 20.58
C ILE A 47 3.36 17.95 19.08
N GLU A 48 4.53 18.42 18.64
CA GLU A 48 4.78 18.73 17.22
C GLU A 48 4.87 17.46 16.37
N GLU A 49 5.43 16.39 16.93
CA GLU A 49 5.42 15.06 16.30
C GLU A 49 4.04 14.41 16.33
N TYR A 50 3.10 14.91 17.13
CA TYR A 50 1.75 14.34 17.24
C TYR A 50 0.74 15.00 16.30
N VAL A 51 0.61 16.32 16.37
CA VAL A 51 -0.57 17.06 15.84
C VAL A 51 -0.59 17.15 14.32
N ILE A 52 -1.78 17.02 13.73
CA ILE A 52 -2.00 17.36 12.32
C ILE A 52 -2.18 18.88 12.13
N GLY A 53 -1.92 19.37 10.92
CA GLY A 53 -2.23 20.75 10.49
C GLY A 53 -1.04 21.72 10.48
N LYS A 54 0.17 21.24 10.79
CA LYS A 54 1.43 22.00 10.71
C LYS A 54 2.16 21.87 9.37
N GLY A 55 1.66 21.05 8.44
CA GLY A 55 2.36 20.73 7.19
C GLY A 55 3.51 19.71 7.34
N THR A 56 3.67 19.13 8.53
CA THR A 56 4.69 18.12 8.82
C THR A 56 4.12 16.70 8.73
N ALA A 57 4.99 15.70 8.54
CA ALA A 57 4.65 14.28 8.61
C ALA A 57 4.51 13.79 10.08
N SER A 58 3.66 14.47 10.85
CA SER A 58 3.36 14.10 12.24
C SER A 58 2.60 12.77 12.34
N PHE A 59 2.51 12.20 13.53
CA PHE A 59 1.82 10.95 13.82
C PHE A 59 0.39 10.97 13.27
N CYS A 60 -0.40 12.00 13.58
CA CYS A 60 -1.78 12.09 13.09
C CYS A 60 -1.85 12.22 11.57
N ALA A 61 -0.94 12.98 10.95
CA ALA A 61 -0.85 13.10 9.50
C ALA A 61 -0.49 11.76 8.84
N CYS A 62 0.41 10.98 9.45
CA CYS A 62 0.76 9.66 8.97
C CYS A 62 -0.41 8.66 9.10
N VAL A 63 -1.08 8.65 10.26
CA VAL A 63 -2.24 7.78 10.49
C VAL A 63 -3.40 8.09 9.55
N GLU A 64 -3.67 9.36 9.22
CA GLU A 64 -4.78 9.71 8.32
C GLU A 64 -4.41 9.70 6.84
N VAL A 65 -3.34 10.39 6.45
CA VAL A 65 -3.02 10.67 5.05
C VAL A 65 -2.07 9.62 4.50
N LYS A 66 -0.93 9.38 5.17
CA LYS A 66 0.12 8.50 4.64
C LYS A 66 -0.26 7.03 4.63
N THR A 67 -1.18 6.61 5.50
CA THR A 67 -1.70 5.23 5.52
C THR A 67 -3.12 5.12 4.94
N LYS A 68 -3.56 6.06 4.10
CA LYS A 68 -4.90 6.02 3.46
C LYS A 68 -5.13 4.71 2.70
N ALA A 69 -4.13 4.22 1.97
CA ALA A 69 -4.19 2.95 1.26
C ALA A 69 -4.47 1.76 2.20
N TRP A 70 -3.95 1.78 3.43
CA TRP A 70 -4.23 0.75 4.44
C TRP A 70 -5.68 0.78 4.94
N ALA A 71 -6.20 1.98 5.23
CA ALA A 71 -7.60 2.21 5.62
C ALA A 71 -7.88 3.72 5.67
N SER A 72 -8.97 4.19 5.07
CA SER A 72 -9.32 5.61 5.15
C SER A 72 -10.05 5.94 6.46
N ILE A 73 -9.63 7.04 7.10
CA ILE A 73 -10.34 7.67 8.22
C ILE A 73 -10.66 9.15 7.92
N GLN A 74 -10.60 9.53 6.64
CA GLN A 74 -10.94 10.87 6.16
C GLN A 74 -12.45 11.12 6.23
N GLY A 75 -12.88 12.38 6.16
CA GLY A 75 -14.29 12.79 6.22
C GLY A 75 -14.81 13.15 7.62
N ALA A 76 -14.13 12.71 8.68
CA ALA A 76 -14.38 13.19 10.04
C ALA A 76 -13.50 14.41 10.41
N THR A 77 -14.00 15.29 11.28
CA THR A 77 -13.26 16.48 11.71
C THR A 77 -11.97 16.14 12.46
N ALA A 78 -11.00 17.07 12.46
CA ALA A 78 -9.72 16.90 13.18
C ALA A 78 -9.89 16.73 14.71
N ASN A 79 -11.07 17.02 15.27
CA ASN A 79 -11.42 16.72 16.66
C ASN A 79 -11.21 15.23 17.02
N LYS A 80 -11.24 14.33 16.04
CA LYS A 80 -11.02 12.89 16.21
C LYS A 80 -9.66 12.52 16.81
N PHE A 81 -8.67 13.41 16.68
CA PHE A 81 -7.33 13.30 17.25
C PHE A 81 -7.22 13.87 18.66
N GLY A 82 -8.28 14.47 19.20
CA GLY A 82 -8.28 15.08 20.53
C GLY A 82 -7.58 16.44 20.60
N ILE A 83 -6.41 16.59 19.97
CA ILE A 83 -5.70 17.86 19.79
C ILE A 83 -5.12 17.98 18.36
N TYR A 84 -5.22 19.16 17.75
CA TYR A 84 -4.74 19.45 16.40
C TYR A 84 -4.34 20.93 16.27
N TYR A 85 -3.59 21.28 15.23
CA TYR A 85 -3.26 22.67 14.90
C TYR A 85 -4.15 23.15 13.75
N GLY A 86 -4.96 24.19 13.96
CA GLY A 86 -5.97 24.55 12.96
C GLY A 86 -6.80 25.79 13.28
N LYS A 87 -7.59 26.18 12.29
CA LYS A 87 -8.65 27.21 12.39
C LYS A 87 -10.03 26.56 12.51
N LYS A 88 -11.00 27.30 13.03
CA LYS A 88 -12.43 26.94 13.04
C LYS A 88 -13.20 27.97 12.20
N LYS A 89 -14.38 27.62 11.69
CA LYS A 89 -15.24 28.59 10.99
C LYS A 89 -15.59 29.78 11.88
N SER A 90 -15.80 29.52 13.18
CA SER A 90 -16.10 30.54 14.20
C SER A 90 -14.87 31.29 14.72
N ASP A 91 -13.66 30.78 14.48
CA ASP A 91 -12.41 31.39 14.94
C ASP A 91 -11.30 31.08 13.92
N PRO A 92 -11.03 32.00 12.98
CA PRO A 92 -10.12 31.79 11.87
C PRO A 92 -8.64 31.76 12.30
N LYS A 93 -8.32 32.07 13.57
CA LYS A 93 -6.94 32.07 14.07
C LYS A 93 -6.34 30.66 14.02
N MET A 94 -5.15 30.57 13.46
CA MET A 94 -4.38 29.34 13.43
C MET A 94 -3.73 29.10 14.80
N GLN A 95 -4.21 28.09 15.53
CA GLN A 95 -3.70 27.76 16.86
C GLN A 95 -3.96 26.30 17.22
N TYR A 96 -3.43 25.84 18.36
CA TYR A 96 -3.79 24.53 18.90
C TYR A 96 -5.26 24.53 19.31
N ARG A 97 -5.96 23.49 18.88
CA ARG A 97 -7.37 23.24 19.18
C ARG A 97 -7.45 21.87 19.82
N TYR A 98 -8.27 21.75 20.85
CA TYR A 98 -8.45 20.49 21.57
C TYR A 98 -9.90 20.31 21.97
N THR A 99 -10.30 19.07 22.21
CA THR A 99 -11.62 18.74 22.76
C THR A 99 -11.57 18.77 24.27
N MET A 100 -12.57 19.37 24.92
CA MET A 100 -12.61 19.57 26.38
C MET A 100 -12.45 18.29 27.21
N LYS A 101 -12.85 17.13 26.67
CA LYS A 101 -12.66 15.82 27.32
C LYS A 101 -11.19 15.42 27.56
N PHE A 102 -10.24 16.09 26.91
CA PHE A 102 -8.80 15.83 27.11
C PHE A 102 -8.13 16.89 27.99
N GLY A 103 -8.76 18.03 28.25
CA GLY A 103 -8.15 19.08 29.07
C GLY A 103 -8.68 20.47 28.76
N LYS A 104 -8.30 21.43 29.61
CA LYS A 104 -8.72 22.84 29.51
C LYS A 104 -7.69 23.70 28.77
N ASN A 105 -6.44 23.22 28.68
CA ASN A 105 -5.36 23.88 27.94
C ASN A 105 -4.60 22.90 27.04
N LYS A 106 -3.71 23.44 26.19
CA LYS A 106 -2.89 22.69 25.23
C LYS A 106 -2.10 21.54 25.88
N ASN A 107 -1.47 21.80 27.02
CA ASN A 107 -0.56 20.85 27.66
C ASN A 107 -1.35 19.70 28.31
N GLU A 108 -2.42 20.01 29.04
CA GLU A 108 -3.34 19.00 29.59
C GLU A 108 -3.91 18.12 28.48
N ALA A 109 -4.43 18.74 27.41
CA ALA A 109 -5.00 18.02 26.28
C ALA A 109 -4.01 17.06 25.62
N PHE A 110 -2.78 17.52 25.36
CA PHE A 110 -1.76 16.67 24.78
C PHE A 110 -1.35 15.52 25.72
N ASN A 111 -1.13 15.80 27.01
CA ASN A 111 -0.75 14.78 27.98
C ASN A 111 -1.83 13.70 28.12
N ALA A 112 -3.10 14.08 28.19
CA ALA A 112 -4.23 13.15 28.27
C ALA A 112 -4.37 12.31 26.98
N VAL A 113 -4.18 12.91 25.81
CA VAL A 113 -4.20 12.20 24.52
C VAL A 113 -3.03 11.22 24.42
N LYS A 114 -1.82 11.62 24.81
CA LYS A 114 -0.64 10.76 24.83
C LYS A 114 -0.82 9.57 25.78
N TYR A 115 -1.33 9.82 26.98
CA TYR A 115 -1.68 8.76 27.93
C TYR A 115 -2.73 7.80 27.35
N SER A 116 -3.78 8.34 26.72
CA SER A 116 -4.82 7.54 26.07
C SER A 116 -4.26 6.71 24.91
N LEU A 117 -3.33 7.25 24.12
CA LEU A 117 -2.66 6.52 23.06
C LEU A 117 -1.84 5.34 23.62
N LEU A 118 -1.04 5.55 24.67
CA LEU A 118 -0.24 4.49 25.28
C LEU A 118 -1.12 3.38 25.88
N ASN A 119 -2.21 3.75 26.57
CA ASN A 119 -3.17 2.78 27.08
C ASN A 119 -3.88 2.01 25.97
N LEU A 120 -4.21 2.66 24.84
CA LEU A 120 -4.81 1.96 23.69
C LEU A 120 -3.87 0.87 23.17
N ILE A 121 -2.56 1.15 23.11
CA ILE A 121 -1.57 0.17 22.65
C ILE A 121 -1.50 -1.02 23.60
N GLU A 122 -1.46 -0.79 24.91
CA GLU A 122 -1.39 -1.88 25.90
C GLU A 122 -2.68 -2.72 25.93
N ALA A 123 -3.84 -2.06 25.90
CA ALA A 123 -5.14 -2.74 25.80
C ALA A 123 -5.27 -3.54 24.49
N GLY A 124 -4.76 -2.98 23.38
CA GLY A 124 -4.69 -3.65 22.09
C GLY A 124 -3.82 -4.90 22.09
N LYS A 125 -2.66 -4.83 22.74
CA LYS A 125 -1.73 -5.96 22.88
C LYS A 125 -2.32 -7.10 23.72
N SER A 126 -3.04 -6.76 24.79
CA SER A 126 -3.68 -7.71 25.71
C SER A 126 -5.08 -8.16 25.28
N LEU A 127 -5.58 -7.70 24.13
CA LEU A 127 -6.95 -7.93 23.65
C LEU A 127 -8.03 -7.53 24.67
N ASN A 128 -7.77 -6.50 25.48
CA ASN A 128 -8.75 -6.00 26.45
C ASN A 128 -9.78 -5.08 25.77
N PHE A 129 -10.80 -5.70 25.17
CA PHE A 129 -11.82 -4.99 24.39
C PHE A 129 -12.58 -3.92 25.18
N ARG A 130 -12.80 -4.14 26.49
CA ARG A 130 -13.44 -3.16 27.37
C ARG A 130 -12.60 -1.89 27.47
N GLU A 131 -11.32 -2.03 27.74
CA GLU A 131 -10.41 -0.88 27.85
C GLU A 131 -10.21 -0.18 26.50
N ILE A 132 -10.16 -0.93 25.40
CA ILE A 132 -10.11 -0.34 24.05
C ILE A 132 -11.34 0.51 23.77
N ASP A 133 -12.54 -0.02 24.03
CA ASP A 133 -13.78 0.69 23.73
C ASP A 133 -14.03 1.87 24.68
N ASN A 134 -13.66 1.75 25.96
CA ASN A 134 -13.75 2.84 26.94
C ASN A 134 -12.70 3.93 26.73
N ASN A 135 -11.62 3.65 25.98
CA ASN A 135 -10.60 4.63 25.67
C ASN A 135 -11.22 5.88 24.99
N PRO A 136 -10.88 7.10 25.45
CA PRO A 136 -11.53 8.34 25.02
C PRO A 136 -11.20 8.78 23.59
N LEU A 137 -10.21 8.17 22.93
CA LEU A 137 -9.91 8.42 21.52
C LEU A 137 -11.09 8.01 20.63
N SER A 138 -11.25 8.69 19.49
CA SER A 138 -12.35 8.41 18.57
C SER A 138 -12.28 6.98 18.02
N GLN A 139 -13.43 6.35 17.78
CA GLN A 139 -13.51 4.97 17.30
C GLN A 139 -12.64 4.72 16.06
N MET A 140 -12.77 5.56 15.03
CA MET A 140 -12.00 5.38 13.79
C MET A 140 -10.50 5.45 14.04
N PHE A 141 -10.06 6.35 14.92
CA PHE A 141 -8.66 6.51 15.24
C PHE A 141 -8.14 5.30 16.03
N LYS A 142 -8.91 4.81 17.01
CA LYS A 142 -8.59 3.58 17.76
C LYS A 142 -8.42 2.38 16.84
N ALA A 143 -9.45 2.09 16.04
CA ALA A 143 -9.45 0.96 15.12
C ALA A 143 -8.32 1.05 14.09
N LYS A 144 -8.02 2.25 13.59
CA LYS A 144 -6.91 2.49 12.65
C LYS A 144 -5.55 2.19 13.28
N ILE A 145 -5.27 2.78 14.45
CA ILE A 145 -4.01 2.57 15.19
C ILE A 145 -3.81 1.09 15.50
N LEU A 146 -4.85 0.42 16.02
CA LEU A 146 -4.80 -1.00 16.34
C LEU A 146 -4.53 -1.86 15.09
N SER A 147 -5.18 -1.58 13.97
CA SER A 147 -4.92 -2.32 12.71
C SER A 147 -3.50 -2.10 12.15
N LEU A 148 -2.90 -0.94 12.40
CA LEU A 148 -1.53 -0.63 11.97
C LEU A 148 -0.50 -1.38 12.84
N TYR A 149 -0.61 -1.31 14.15
CA TYR A 149 0.37 -1.96 15.05
C TYR A 149 0.14 -3.46 15.21
N PHE A 150 -1.12 -3.92 15.20
CA PHE A 150 -1.50 -5.28 15.52
C PHE A 150 -2.40 -5.89 14.43
N PRO A 151 -1.93 -5.99 13.17
CA PRO A 151 -2.74 -6.51 12.06
C PRO A 151 -3.13 -7.99 12.22
N GLY A 152 -2.42 -8.74 13.06
CA GLY A 152 -2.77 -10.12 13.43
C GLY A 152 -3.92 -10.22 14.44
N SER A 153 -4.36 -9.09 15.01
CA SER A 153 -5.44 -9.02 15.99
C SER A 153 -6.61 -8.14 15.55
N TYR A 154 -6.40 -7.17 14.66
CA TYR A 154 -7.43 -6.20 14.27
C TYR A 154 -7.44 -6.00 12.75
N LEU A 155 -8.61 -6.24 12.14
CA LEU A 155 -8.83 -5.97 10.73
C LEU A 155 -8.83 -4.45 10.44
N ASN A 156 -8.35 -4.03 9.28
CA ASN A 156 -8.22 -2.63 8.86
C ASN A 156 -9.55 -1.96 8.45
N ILE A 157 -10.63 -2.19 9.20
CA ILE A 157 -11.92 -1.48 9.10
C ILE A 157 -12.06 -0.57 10.31
N CYS A 158 -12.34 0.72 10.09
CA CYS A 158 -12.28 1.73 11.16
C CYS A 158 -13.64 2.27 11.63
N SER A 159 -14.65 2.27 10.77
CA SER A 159 -16.00 2.76 11.10
C SER A 159 -16.74 1.76 11.99
N SER A 160 -17.25 2.19 13.15
CA SER A 160 -18.10 1.35 14.02
C SER A 160 -19.31 0.82 13.28
N GLU A 161 -19.94 1.67 12.46
CA GLU A 161 -21.12 1.32 11.68
C GLU A 161 -20.79 0.19 10.70
N HIS A 162 -19.69 0.33 9.94
CA HIS A 162 -19.30 -0.70 8.98
C HIS A 162 -18.85 -1.99 9.67
N ILE A 163 -18.09 -1.90 10.77
CA ILE A 163 -17.69 -3.07 11.56
C ILE A 163 -18.93 -3.84 12.02
N LYS A 164 -19.91 -3.16 12.64
CA LYS A 164 -21.15 -3.80 13.11
C LYS A 164 -21.94 -4.40 11.95
N LYS A 165 -22.16 -3.62 10.88
CA LYS A 165 -22.92 -4.07 9.71
C LYS A 165 -22.32 -5.33 9.09
N ILE A 166 -21.01 -5.33 8.85
CA ILE A 166 -20.31 -6.49 8.27
C ILE A 166 -20.35 -7.68 9.24
N ALA A 167 -20.12 -7.46 10.53
CA ALA A 167 -20.19 -8.52 11.53
C ALA A 167 -21.57 -9.20 11.57
N MET A 168 -22.65 -8.41 11.50
CA MET A 168 -24.02 -8.92 11.44
C MET A 168 -24.28 -9.71 10.15
N GLU A 169 -23.86 -9.20 8.99
CA GLU A 169 -23.98 -9.91 7.71
C GLU A 169 -23.17 -11.23 7.67
N MET A 170 -22.07 -11.29 8.43
CA MET A 170 -21.26 -12.48 8.60
C MET A 170 -21.74 -13.42 9.73
N ASN A 171 -22.90 -13.14 10.35
CA ASN A 171 -23.46 -13.90 11.47
C ASN A 171 -22.55 -13.99 12.70
N ILE A 172 -21.70 -12.98 12.92
CA ILE A 172 -20.95 -12.88 14.18
C ILE A 172 -21.95 -12.54 15.29
N PRO A 173 -22.01 -13.31 16.40
CA PRO A 173 -22.92 -13.05 17.50
C PRO A 173 -22.78 -11.64 18.05
N GLU A 174 -23.87 -11.09 18.57
CA GLU A 174 -23.86 -9.74 19.11
C GLU A 174 -22.86 -9.61 20.28
N LYS A 175 -21.96 -8.63 20.14
CA LYS A 175 -20.93 -8.25 21.11
C LYS A 175 -21.19 -6.85 21.64
N LYS A 176 -20.71 -6.64 22.87
CA LYS A 176 -20.79 -5.35 23.56
C LYS A 176 -19.80 -4.33 22.98
N PHE A 177 -18.61 -4.77 22.57
CA PHE A 177 -17.49 -3.91 22.20
C PHE A 177 -17.21 -3.96 20.70
N ILE A 178 -16.98 -2.80 20.07
CA ILE A 178 -16.66 -2.68 18.64
C ILE A 178 -15.31 -3.31 18.32
N SER A 179 -14.33 -3.14 19.20
CA SER A 179 -13.01 -3.74 19.01
C SER A 179 -13.05 -5.27 19.00
N GLU A 180 -14.01 -5.88 19.72
CA GLU A 180 -14.23 -7.33 19.68
C GLU A 180 -14.76 -7.77 18.31
N TYR A 181 -15.73 -7.05 17.73
CA TYR A 181 -16.17 -7.32 16.36
C TYR A 181 -15.03 -7.18 15.36
N GLN A 182 -14.20 -6.14 15.48
CA GLN A 182 -13.02 -5.94 14.63
C GLN A 182 -12.05 -7.13 14.70
N HIS A 183 -11.86 -7.70 15.89
CA HIS A 183 -11.05 -8.91 16.11
C HIS A 183 -11.71 -10.16 15.50
N LEU A 184 -13.01 -10.34 15.73
CA LEU A 184 -13.74 -11.51 15.24
C LEU A 184 -13.84 -11.54 13.72
N LEU A 185 -13.99 -10.40 13.05
CA LEU A 185 -13.93 -10.31 11.58
C LEU A 185 -12.59 -10.84 11.04
N LEU A 186 -11.48 -10.54 11.73
CA LEU A 186 -10.18 -11.11 11.38
C LEU A 186 -10.14 -12.62 11.65
N LYS A 187 -10.73 -13.10 12.76
CA LYS A 187 -10.83 -14.54 13.02
C LYS A 187 -11.64 -15.27 11.96
N GLU A 188 -12.72 -14.68 11.45
CA GLU A 188 -13.50 -15.25 10.34
C GLU A 188 -12.70 -15.33 9.03
N LYS A 189 -11.85 -14.32 8.75
CA LYS A 189 -10.87 -14.41 7.65
C LYS A 189 -9.96 -15.63 7.83
N LEU A 190 -9.36 -15.78 9.01
CA LEU A 190 -8.36 -16.81 9.29
C LEU A 190 -8.95 -18.23 9.35
N LYS A 191 -10.22 -18.38 9.72
CA LYS A 191 -10.94 -19.66 9.69
C LYS A 191 -11.27 -20.13 8.26
N ASN A 192 -11.41 -19.21 7.32
CA ASN A 192 -11.83 -19.53 5.96
C ASN A 192 -10.63 -19.99 5.11
N ASN A 193 -10.71 -21.20 4.56
CA ASN A 193 -9.63 -21.81 3.78
C ASN A 193 -9.18 -21.01 2.53
N PHE A 194 -10.03 -20.13 1.99
CA PHE A 194 -9.70 -19.32 0.82
C PHE A 194 -9.13 -17.95 1.18
N SER A 195 -9.61 -17.32 2.25
CA SER A 195 -9.20 -15.95 2.63
C SER A 195 -8.18 -15.90 3.78
N LYS A 196 -7.86 -17.04 4.43
CA LYS A 196 -6.87 -17.09 5.51
C LYS A 196 -5.52 -16.49 5.11
N ASP A 197 -5.07 -16.78 3.89
CA ASP A 197 -3.78 -16.35 3.35
C ASP A 197 -3.85 -15.00 2.64
N TRP A 198 -5.04 -14.39 2.52
CA TRP A 198 -5.15 -13.04 1.95
C TRP A 198 -4.54 -12.01 2.88
N SER A 199 -4.12 -10.88 2.33
CA SER A 199 -3.82 -9.72 3.15
C SER A 199 -5.09 -9.14 3.79
N ASN A 200 -4.91 -8.39 4.87
CA ASN A 200 -6.00 -7.64 5.49
C ASN A 200 -6.60 -6.59 4.51
N PRO A 201 -5.80 -5.80 3.75
CA PRO A 201 -6.32 -4.93 2.69
C PRO A 201 -7.19 -5.65 1.66
N LYS A 202 -6.77 -6.82 1.16
CA LYS A 202 -7.56 -7.60 0.19
C LYS A 202 -8.89 -8.05 0.78
N PHE A 203 -8.86 -8.61 1.99
CA PHE A 203 -10.08 -9.07 2.66
C PHE A 203 -11.02 -7.90 3.00
N MET A 204 -10.49 -6.77 3.47
CA MET A 204 -11.24 -5.55 3.67
C MET A 204 -11.93 -5.08 2.38
N SER A 205 -11.20 -5.03 1.27
CA SER A 205 -11.75 -4.61 -0.03
C SER A 205 -12.91 -5.51 -0.49
N PHE A 206 -12.78 -6.82 -0.29
CA PHE A 206 -13.85 -7.79 -0.54
C PHE A 206 -15.09 -7.50 0.32
N LEU A 207 -14.91 -7.35 1.64
CA LEU A 207 -16.02 -7.09 2.56
C LEU A 207 -16.75 -5.78 2.23
N TYR A 208 -16.01 -4.72 1.88
CA TYR A 208 -16.61 -3.47 1.43
C TYR A 208 -17.38 -3.64 0.13
N ALA A 209 -16.82 -4.37 -0.85
CA ALA A 209 -17.50 -4.60 -2.11
C ALA A 209 -18.82 -5.36 -1.93
N LYS A 210 -18.81 -6.39 -1.06
CA LYS A 210 -19.98 -7.24 -0.81
C LYS A 210 -21.05 -6.55 0.05
N PHE A 211 -20.66 -5.92 1.15
CA PHE A 211 -21.61 -5.53 2.21
C PHE A 211 -21.82 -4.02 2.37
N ILE A 212 -20.90 -3.19 1.88
CA ILE A 212 -20.96 -1.73 2.06
C ILE A 212 -21.35 -1.03 0.76
N ARG A 213 -20.55 -1.20 -0.30
CA ARG A 213 -20.80 -0.56 -1.60
C ARG A 213 -21.78 -1.34 -2.46
N GLY A 214 -21.80 -2.67 -2.34
CA GLY A 214 -22.66 -3.54 -3.15
C GLY A 214 -22.20 -3.69 -4.61
N ASP A 215 -20.97 -3.26 -4.93
CA ASP A 215 -20.38 -3.27 -6.26
C ASP A 215 -19.63 -4.58 -6.58
N LEU A 216 -19.76 -5.60 -5.73
CA LEU A 216 -19.09 -6.88 -5.95
C LEU A 216 -19.44 -7.45 -7.33
N ILE A 217 -20.73 -7.50 -7.69
CA ILE A 217 -21.20 -8.05 -8.97
C ILE A 217 -20.58 -7.31 -10.17
N ASP A 218 -20.46 -5.98 -10.08
CA ASP A 218 -19.84 -5.17 -11.14
C ASP A 218 -18.34 -5.47 -11.27
N ILE A 219 -17.64 -5.70 -10.16
CA ILE A 219 -16.24 -6.15 -10.15
C ILE A 219 -16.10 -7.57 -10.72
N LEU A 220 -17.09 -8.44 -10.50
CA LEU A 220 -17.07 -9.80 -11.06
C LEU A 220 -17.35 -9.81 -12.57
N HIS A 221 -18.21 -8.92 -13.08
CA HIS A 221 -18.60 -8.85 -14.49
C HIS A 221 -17.66 -8.01 -15.36
N ASN A 222 -17.03 -6.97 -14.82
CA ASN A 222 -16.06 -6.15 -15.56
C ASN A 222 -14.66 -6.78 -15.50
N ALA A 223 -14.48 -7.91 -16.16
CA ALA A 223 -13.16 -8.38 -16.55
C ALA A 223 -12.64 -7.49 -17.69
N ILE A 224 -11.53 -6.78 -17.43
CA ILE A 224 -10.57 -6.18 -18.36
C ILE A 224 -11.05 -6.10 -19.81
N LYS A 225 -11.43 -4.90 -20.26
CA LYS A 225 -11.67 -4.64 -21.69
C LYS A 225 -10.32 -4.61 -22.43
N PRO A 226 -10.14 -5.37 -23.51
CA PRO A 226 -8.91 -5.33 -24.29
C PRO A 226 -8.70 -3.93 -24.90
N PRO A 227 -7.44 -3.48 -25.05
CA PRO A 227 -7.15 -2.21 -25.69
C PRO A 227 -7.65 -2.18 -27.14
N ARG A 228 -8.07 -0.98 -27.60
CA ARG A 228 -8.47 -0.74 -28.99
C ARG A 228 -7.27 -0.97 -29.93
N LYS A 229 -7.48 -1.70 -31.03
CA LYS A 229 -6.45 -2.00 -32.05
C LYS A 229 -5.86 -0.73 -32.71
N LYS A 230 -4.54 -0.61 -32.56
CA LYS A 230 -3.46 -0.29 -33.53
C LYS A 230 -3.53 0.98 -34.40
N VAL A 231 -2.53 1.85 -34.20
CA VAL A 231 -1.88 2.67 -35.24
C VAL A 231 -0.38 2.37 -35.22
N ARG A 232 0.23 2.05 -36.37
CA ARG A 232 1.70 1.92 -36.48
C ARG A 232 2.33 3.30 -36.34
N ARG A 233 3.29 3.46 -35.43
CA ARG A 233 3.91 4.76 -35.13
C ARG A 233 5.43 4.70 -35.23
N LYS A 234 6.00 5.85 -35.57
CA LYS A 234 7.43 6.05 -35.78
C LYS A 234 8.10 6.23 -34.41
N VAL A 235 9.05 5.36 -34.08
CA VAL A 235 9.85 5.47 -32.85
C VAL A 235 10.78 6.68 -32.98
N ASN A 236 10.71 7.63 -32.03
CA ASN A 236 11.64 8.75 -31.97
C ASN A 236 12.86 8.38 -31.11
N PHE A 237 14.00 8.17 -31.75
CA PHE A 237 15.25 7.73 -31.13
C PHE A 237 16.01 8.84 -30.39
N GLU A 238 15.61 10.11 -30.54
CA GLU A 238 16.32 11.27 -29.99
C GLU A 238 16.16 11.46 -28.46
N GLU A 239 15.27 10.69 -27.81
CA GLU A 239 15.01 10.78 -26.36
C GLU A 239 15.95 9.94 -25.47
N ILE A 240 16.96 9.29 -26.05
CA ILE A 240 17.85 8.35 -25.37
C ILE A 240 19.17 9.06 -25.03
N SER A 241 19.20 9.87 -23.97
CA SER A 241 20.41 10.61 -23.55
C SER A 241 20.52 10.82 -22.03
N ALA A 242 21.69 11.30 -21.59
CA ALA A 242 22.33 11.27 -20.27
C ALA A 242 21.51 11.65 -19.03
N ASN A 243 20.34 12.27 -19.17
CA ASN A 243 19.41 12.50 -18.04
C ASN A 243 18.80 11.19 -17.49
N ARG A 244 18.90 10.06 -18.22
CA ARG A 244 18.40 8.75 -17.77
C ARG A 244 19.18 8.17 -16.59
N ASP A 245 20.48 8.37 -16.49
CA ASP A 245 21.28 7.68 -15.46
C ASP A 245 20.94 8.21 -14.05
N ALA A 246 20.76 9.51 -13.92
CA ALA A 246 20.35 10.13 -12.65
C ALA A 246 18.92 9.70 -12.26
N ILE A 247 17.99 9.71 -13.22
CA ILE A 247 16.60 9.28 -13.01
C ILE A 247 16.53 7.78 -12.68
N GLY A 248 17.33 6.96 -13.35
CA GLY A 248 17.45 5.52 -13.10
C GLY A 248 17.92 5.24 -11.69
N LYS A 249 19.05 5.84 -11.28
CA LYS A 249 19.58 5.71 -9.91
C LYS A 249 18.60 6.20 -8.84
N ALA A 250 17.90 7.31 -9.09
CA ALA A 250 16.87 7.82 -8.19
C ALA A 250 15.68 6.84 -8.08
N SER A 251 15.27 6.27 -9.22
CA SER A 251 14.20 5.26 -9.27
C SER A 251 14.59 4.01 -8.49
N GLU A 252 15.79 3.48 -8.72
CA GLU A 252 16.33 2.29 -8.04
C GLU A 252 16.40 2.49 -6.53
N LYS A 253 16.91 3.64 -6.07
CA LYS A 253 16.99 3.99 -4.64
C LYS A 253 15.59 4.10 -4.02
N PHE A 254 14.65 4.74 -4.71
CA PHE A 254 13.29 4.88 -4.22
C PHE A 254 12.56 3.53 -4.17
N ALA A 255 12.73 2.70 -5.19
CA ALA A 255 12.13 1.38 -5.29
C ALA A 255 12.63 0.42 -4.20
N ILE A 256 13.94 0.40 -3.91
CA ILE A 256 14.48 -0.45 -2.84
C ILE A 256 13.99 0.00 -1.46
N ASP A 257 13.93 1.30 -1.18
CA ASP A 257 13.41 1.79 0.09
C ASP A 257 11.91 1.48 0.23
N TRP A 258 11.14 1.62 -0.85
CA TRP A 258 9.74 1.20 -0.89
C TRP A 258 9.58 -0.31 -0.64
N GLU A 259 10.45 -1.15 -1.22
CA GLU A 259 10.43 -2.59 -1.05
C GLU A 259 10.74 -3.03 0.39
N LYS A 260 11.74 -2.41 1.01
CA LYS A 260 12.03 -2.62 2.44
C LYS A 260 10.82 -2.28 3.31
N ASN A 261 10.15 -1.17 2.99
CA ASN A 261 8.93 -0.77 3.67
C ASN A 261 7.79 -1.76 3.44
N ARG A 262 7.66 -2.34 2.24
CA ARG A 262 6.69 -3.40 1.97
C ARG A 262 6.95 -4.62 2.88
N LEU A 263 8.18 -5.11 2.98
CA LEU A 263 8.53 -6.24 3.85
C LEU A 263 8.26 -5.95 5.34
N ILE A 264 8.64 -4.77 5.84
CA ILE A 264 8.33 -4.34 7.22
C ILE A 264 6.82 -4.24 7.44
N GLY A 265 6.10 -3.74 6.43
CA GLY A 265 4.65 -3.68 6.39
C GLY A 265 3.96 -5.05 6.44
N LEU A 266 4.62 -6.11 5.98
CA LEU A 266 4.16 -7.50 6.12
C LEU A 266 4.55 -8.12 7.47
N GLY A 267 5.47 -7.48 8.21
CA GLY A 267 6.06 -8.04 9.43
C GLY A 267 7.30 -8.90 9.17
N TYR A 268 7.87 -8.87 7.97
CA TYR A 268 9.06 -9.63 7.57
C TYR A 268 10.34 -8.78 7.66
N THR A 269 10.55 -8.11 8.79
CA THR A 269 11.70 -7.21 8.99
C THR A 269 13.04 -7.93 8.75
N ASP A 270 13.16 -9.20 9.10
CA ASP A 270 14.39 -9.97 8.90
C ASP A 270 14.72 -10.24 7.42
N LEU A 271 13.72 -10.18 6.53
CA LEU A 271 13.95 -10.35 5.08
C LEU A 271 14.51 -9.09 4.43
N VAL A 272 14.41 -7.92 5.06
CA VAL A 272 14.97 -6.66 4.55
C VAL A 272 16.47 -6.76 4.30
N ASN A 273 17.19 -7.42 5.22
CA ASN A 273 18.64 -7.61 5.11
C ASN A 273 19.03 -8.76 4.17
N LYS A 274 18.05 -9.49 3.63
CA LYS A 274 18.25 -10.59 2.68
C LYS A 274 17.97 -10.18 1.23
N ILE A 275 17.55 -8.94 0.98
CA ILE A 275 17.38 -8.45 -0.38
C ILE A 275 18.76 -8.42 -1.04
N GLU A 276 18.87 -9.04 -2.22
CA GLU A 276 20.11 -9.05 -2.99
C GLU A 276 20.05 -7.97 -4.07
N ASP A 277 21.07 -7.12 -4.11
CA ASP A 277 21.29 -6.17 -5.20
C ASP A 277 21.94 -6.90 -6.38
N LYS A 278 21.29 -6.86 -7.55
CA LYS A 278 21.72 -7.55 -8.77
C LYS A 278 22.11 -6.60 -9.90
N ARG A 279 22.03 -5.28 -9.66
CA ARG A 279 22.27 -4.24 -10.67
C ARG A 279 23.67 -4.29 -11.29
N ASP A 280 24.67 -4.75 -10.53
CA ASP A 280 26.06 -4.87 -11.01
C ASP A 280 26.24 -5.94 -12.10
N ILE A 281 25.28 -6.87 -12.26
CA ILE A 281 25.36 -7.99 -13.19
C ILE A 281 24.12 -7.97 -14.10
N PRO A 282 24.17 -7.25 -15.24
CA PRO A 282 23.02 -7.10 -16.14
C PRO A 282 22.45 -8.41 -16.69
N SER A 283 23.25 -9.49 -16.72
CA SER A 283 22.80 -10.80 -17.20
C SER A 283 21.72 -11.45 -16.35
N TYR A 284 21.53 -11.01 -15.09
CA TYR A 284 20.39 -11.48 -14.30
C TYR A 284 19.05 -11.04 -14.87
N GLY A 285 19.01 -9.89 -15.55
CA GLY A 285 17.81 -9.34 -16.17
C GLY A 285 16.78 -8.84 -15.17
N TYR A 286 17.19 -8.48 -13.96
CA TYR A 286 16.41 -7.77 -12.94
C TYR A 286 17.34 -7.05 -11.95
N ASP A 287 16.89 -5.95 -11.36
CA ASP A 287 17.67 -5.13 -10.42
C ASP A 287 17.83 -5.72 -9.02
N TYR A 288 16.75 -6.30 -8.46
CA TYR A 288 16.75 -6.82 -7.08
C TYR A 288 16.07 -8.19 -6.95
N LEU A 289 16.63 -9.04 -6.09
CA LEU A 289 15.96 -10.24 -5.59
C LEU A 289 15.44 -10.00 -4.17
N SER A 290 14.13 -9.97 -4.02
CA SER A 290 13.42 -9.84 -2.74
C SER A 290 12.50 -11.05 -2.50
N TYR A 291 11.48 -10.90 -1.64
CA TYR A 291 10.62 -11.99 -1.17
C TYR A 291 9.16 -11.57 -1.04
N HIS A 292 8.24 -12.38 -1.55
CA HIS A 292 6.82 -12.23 -1.24
C HIS A 292 6.53 -12.58 0.24
N SER A 293 7.12 -13.69 0.69
CA SER A 293 7.04 -14.23 2.04
C SER A 293 8.29 -15.07 2.32
N PRO A 294 8.54 -15.55 3.56
CA PRO A 294 9.66 -16.43 3.84
C PRO A 294 9.70 -17.64 2.89
N GLY A 295 10.79 -17.76 2.12
CA GLY A 295 10.99 -18.84 1.15
C GLY A 295 10.38 -18.62 -0.23
N HIS A 296 9.57 -17.58 -0.44
CA HIS A 296 8.97 -17.25 -1.74
C HIS A 296 9.61 -15.98 -2.31
N LYS A 297 10.37 -16.13 -3.40
CA LYS A 297 11.14 -15.06 -4.05
C LYS A 297 10.25 -14.08 -4.81
N ARG A 298 10.77 -12.85 -4.99
CA ARG A 298 10.19 -11.78 -5.81
C ARG A 298 11.31 -11.12 -6.61
N TYR A 299 11.23 -11.18 -7.92
CA TYR A 299 12.22 -10.60 -8.83
C TYR A 299 11.75 -9.20 -9.23
N ILE A 300 12.59 -8.18 -9.06
CA ILE A 300 12.18 -6.78 -9.19
C ILE A 300 13.04 -6.10 -10.25
N GLU A 301 12.37 -5.56 -11.26
CA GLU A 301 12.95 -4.70 -12.28
C GLU A 301 12.36 -3.29 -12.15
N VAL A 302 13.22 -2.28 -11.97
CA VAL A 302 12.81 -0.92 -11.68
C VAL A 302 12.78 -0.10 -12.96
N LYS A 303 11.69 0.65 -13.16
CA LYS A 303 11.52 1.50 -14.33
C LYS A 303 10.99 2.86 -13.97
N SER A 304 11.67 3.91 -14.40
CA SER A 304 11.12 5.25 -14.43
C SER A 304 10.02 5.34 -15.49
N VAL A 305 8.85 5.83 -15.12
CA VAL A 305 7.73 5.98 -16.06
C VAL A 305 7.75 7.36 -16.72
N GLY A 306 7.81 7.37 -18.05
CA GLY A 306 7.58 8.55 -18.86
C GLY A 306 6.10 8.70 -19.24
N ARG A 307 5.58 9.94 -19.27
CA ARG A 307 4.23 10.22 -19.78
C ARG A 307 4.30 10.82 -21.18
N ASP A 308 3.60 10.22 -22.13
CA ASP A 308 3.33 10.85 -23.42
C ASP A 308 2.07 11.71 -23.31
N ARG A 309 2.23 13.02 -23.41
CA ARG A 309 1.11 13.97 -23.30
C ARG A 309 0.25 14.05 -24.56
N LYS A 310 0.79 13.67 -25.72
CA LYS A 310 0.05 13.71 -26.99
C LYS A 310 -0.95 12.57 -27.07
N GLU A 311 -0.58 11.41 -26.53
CA GLU A 311 -1.35 10.18 -26.61
C GLU A 311 -2.05 9.81 -25.30
N ASP A 312 -1.84 10.62 -24.26
CA ASP A 312 -2.29 10.39 -22.88
C ASP A 312 -1.97 8.98 -22.39
N CYS A 313 -0.75 8.52 -22.64
CA CYS A 313 -0.27 7.19 -22.28
C CYS A 313 1.03 7.26 -21.46
N TYR A 314 1.38 6.14 -20.84
CA TYR A 314 2.60 5.98 -20.07
C TYR A 314 3.53 4.98 -20.77
N ARG A 315 4.84 5.21 -20.69
CA ARG A 315 5.86 4.37 -21.31
C ARG A 315 7.07 4.15 -20.40
N PHE A 316 7.73 3.01 -20.57
CA PHE A 316 9.08 2.74 -20.09
C PHE A 316 9.80 1.83 -21.08
N TYR A 317 11.10 1.63 -20.88
CA TYR A 317 11.95 0.86 -21.79
C TYR A 317 12.48 -0.40 -21.13
N LEU A 318 12.51 -1.50 -21.88
CA LEU A 318 13.10 -2.77 -21.47
C LEU A 318 14.31 -3.09 -22.34
N SER A 319 15.36 -3.64 -21.73
CA SER A 319 16.38 -4.37 -22.48
C SER A 319 15.84 -5.73 -22.94
N GLU A 320 16.45 -6.31 -23.98
CA GLU A 320 16.05 -7.65 -24.45
C GLU A 320 16.27 -8.72 -23.37
N ASN A 321 17.29 -8.56 -22.53
CA ASN A 321 17.56 -9.49 -21.44
C ASN A 321 16.45 -9.42 -20.37
N GLU A 322 16.07 -8.23 -19.91
CA GLU A 322 14.96 -8.05 -18.96
C GLU A 322 13.66 -8.64 -19.51
N ARG A 323 13.35 -8.36 -20.79
CA ARG A 323 12.16 -8.89 -21.44
C ARG A 323 12.20 -10.42 -21.53
N THR A 324 13.34 -11.01 -21.82
CA THR A 324 13.49 -12.47 -21.93
C THR A 324 13.35 -13.15 -20.57
N ILE A 325 13.95 -12.58 -19.53
CA ILE A 325 13.86 -13.12 -18.17
C ILE A 325 12.45 -12.98 -17.60
N SER A 326 11.78 -11.83 -17.82
CA SER A 326 10.44 -11.56 -17.28
C SER A 326 9.36 -12.50 -17.81
N ILE A 327 9.56 -13.13 -18.97
CA ILE A 327 8.62 -14.09 -19.58
C ILE A 327 9.03 -15.55 -19.39
N THR A 328 10.16 -15.82 -18.75
CA THR A 328 10.66 -17.19 -18.53
C THR A 328 9.78 -17.91 -17.52
N GLU A 329 9.34 -19.14 -17.82
CA GLU A 329 8.38 -19.92 -17.02
C GLU A 329 8.72 -19.96 -15.53
N LYS A 330 9.99 -20.21 -15.19
CA LYS A 330 10.48 -20.31 -13.80
C LYS A 330 10.35 -19.02 -12.97
N ILE A 331 10.32 -17.86 -13.62
CA ILE A 331 10.44 -16.54 -12.96
C ILE A 331 9.20 -15.67 -13.19
N SER A 332 8.53 -15.82 -14.33
CA SER A 332 7.45 -14.94 -14.82
C SER A 332 6.29 -14.71 -13.84
N ASP A 333 5.95 -15.70 -13.02
CA ASP A 333 4.87 -15.58 -12.03
C ASP A 333 5.25 -14.71 -10.83
N ASP A 334 6.55 -14.53 -10.59
CA ASP A 334 7.15 -13.78 -9.47
C ASP A 334 8.01 -12.59 -9.92
N TYR A 335 7.98 -12.25 -11.21
CA TYR A 335 8.69 -11.11 -11.78
C TYR A 335 7.80 -9.88 -11.77
N TYR A 336 8.31 -8.79 -11.20
CA TYR A 336 7.60 -7.54 -11.01
C TYR A 336 8.32 -6.36 -11.66
N PHE A 337 7.55 -5.54 -12.35
CA PHE A 337 7.97 -4.18 -12.68
C PHE A 337 7.64 -3.24 -11.53
N TYR A 338 8.64 -2.49 -11.07
CA TYR A 338 8.47 -1.39 -10.11
C TYR A 338 8.51 -0.09 -10.89
N LEU A 339 7.33 0.38 -11.26
CA LEU A 339 7.13 1.55 -12.07
C LEU A 339 7.15 2.80 -11.17
N VAL A 340 8.23 3.57 -11.22
CA VAL A 340 8.46 4.75 -10.40
C VAL A 340 7.95 6.01 -11.09
N PHE A 341 7.10 6.75 -10.39
CA PHE A 341 6.52 8.01 -10.86
C PHE A 341 7.22 9.20 -10.21
N PHE A 342 7.41 10.26 -11.01
CA PHE A 342 8.08 11.49 -10.62
C PHE A 342 7.12 12.67 -10.58
N ASP A 343 7.30 13.56 -9.62
CA ASP A 343 6.51 14.77 -9.49
C ASP A 343 7.01 15.87 -10.45
N LYS A 344 6.37 17.04 -10.41
CA LYS A 344 6.74 18.18 -11.24
C LYS A 344 8.14 18.75 -10.93
N ASN A 345 8.72 18.41 -9.77
CA ASN A 345 10.05 18.85 -9.35
C ASN A 345 11.13 17.82 -9.71
N GLY A 346 10.75 16.68 -10.31
CA GLY A 346 11.68 15.61 -10.64
C GLY A 346 12.00 14.68 -9.48
N GLU A 347 11.19 14.68 -8.42
CA GLU A 347 11.37 13.80 -7.26
C GLU A 347 10.46 12.56 -7.37
N PRO A 348 10.96 11.34 -7.10
CA PRO A 348 10.13 10.14 -7.11
C PRO A 348 9.13 10.20 -5.95
N PHE A 349 7.86 9.89 -6.21
CA PHE A 349 6.79 10.02 -5.21
C PHE A 349 5.89 8.79 -5.05
N ASP A 350 5.86 7.88 -6.02
CA ASP A 350 5.05 6.66 -5.95
C ASP A 350 5.67 5.49 -6.74
N VAL A 351 5.32 4.26 -6.35
CA VAL A 351 5.69 3.02 -7.04
C VAL A 351 4.42 2.24 -7.35
N LEU A 352 4.22 1.92 -8.62
CA LEU A 352 3.27 0.89 -9.03
C LEU A 352 4.04 -0.42 -9.24
N ALA A 353 3.87 -1.35 -8.31
CA ALA A 353 4.40 -2.70 -8.45
C ALA A 353 3.37 -3.59 -9.15
N ILE A 354 3.75 -4.18 -10.28
CA ILE A 354 2.88 -5.03 -11.09
C ILE A 354 3.62 -6.26 -11.60
N ARG A 355 2.95 -7.42 -11.62
CA ARG A 355 3.53 -8.64 -12.19
C ARG A 355 3.70 -8.46 -13.69
N ALA A 356 4.87 -8.82 -14.22
CA ALA A 356 5.15 -8.70 -15.64
C ALA A 356 4.12 -9.48 -16.49
N LYS A 357 3.79 -10.72 -16.07
CA LYS A 357 2.80 -11.57 -16.73
C LYS A 357 1.42 -10.92 -16.85
N GLU A 358 0.96 -10.22 -15.81
CA GLU A 358 -0.31 -9.50 -15.82
C GLU A 358 -0.20 -8.22 -16.65
N PHE A 359 0.89 -7.48 -16.48
CA PHE A 359 1.13 -6.22 -17.19
C PHE A 359 1.18 -6.40 -18.71
N TYR A 360 1.78 -7.50 -19.20
CA TYR A 360 1.84 -7.78 -20.63
C TYR A 360 0.48 -8.06 -21.28
N LEU A 361 -0.54 -8.47 -20.51
CA LEU A 361 -1.90 -8.68 -21.05
C LEU A 361 -2.60 -7.36 -21.37
N GLU A 362 -2.19 -6.27 -20.73
CA GLU A 362 -2.81 -4.95 -20.82
C GLU A 362 -1.91 -3.89 -21.47
N SER A 363 -0.73 -4.27 -21.96
CA SER A 363 0.26 -3.34 -22.54
C SER A 363 0.67 -3.71 -23.96
N GLU A 364 1.13 -2.70 -24.71
CA GLU A 364 1.73 -2.87 -26.02
C GLU A 364 3.25 -2.86 -25.92
N THR A 365 3.91 -3.85 -26.53
CA THR A 365 5.37 -3.89 -26.63
C THR A 365 5.80 -3.72 -28.08
N THR A 366 6.67 -2.73 -28.34
CA THR A 366 7.27 -2.52 -29.65
C THR A 366 8.80 -2.55 -29.55
N PRO A 367 9.50 -3.16 -30.52
CA PRO A 367 10.96 -3.13 -30.52
C PRO A 367 11.48 -1.70 -30.63
N CYS A 368 12.43 -1.33 -29.76
CA CYS A 368 12.92 0.04 -29.67
C CYS A 368 14.42 0.20 -29.99
N ALA A 369 15.23 -0.85 -29.90
CA ALA A 369 16.66 -0.80 -30.22
C ALA A 369 17.20 -2.20 -30.55
N TYR A 370 18.22 -2.28 -31.40
CA TYR A 370 18.97 -3.50 -31.70
C TYR A 370 20.46 -3.20 -31.64
N ILE A 371 21.25 -4.11 -31.07
CA ILE A 371 22.72 -4.05 -31.13
C ILE A 371 23.18 -5.11 -32.11
N VAL A 372 23.86 -4.68 -33.17
CA VAL A 372 24.53 -5.59 -34.11
C VAL A 372 26.00 -5.67 -33.72
N ARG A 373 26.50 -6.88 -33.47
CA ARG A 373 27.91 -7.15 -33.20
C ARG A 373 28.45 -8.05 -34.31
N PHE A 374 29.62 -7.73 -34.82
CA PHE A 374 30.32 -8.53 -35.80
C PHE A 374 31.81 -8.55 -35.49
N ASP A 375 32.48 -9.61 -35.93
CA ASP A 375 33.92 -9.76 -35.87
C ASP A 375 34.48 -9.58 -37.28
N MET A 376 35.26 -8.51 -37.49
CA MET A 376 35.85 -8.22 -38.81
C MET A 376 36.70 -9.36 -39.34
N ASN A 377 37.34 -10.14 -38.45
CA ASN A 377 38.19 -11.27 -38.85
C ASN A 377 37.38 -12.51 -39.28
N LYS A 378 36.05 -12.49 -39.09
CA LYS A 378 35.13 -13.58 -39.49
C LYS A 378 34.19 -13.16 -40.62
N ILE A 379 34.25 -11.91 -41.04
CA ILE A 379 33.54 -11.46 -42.23
C ILE A 379 34.48 -11.73 -43.41
N ASN A 380 34.23 -12.81 -44.16
CA ASN A 380 34.85 -13.02 -45.47
C ASN A 380 34.30 -11.99 -46.46
N ILE A 381 34.88 -10.80 -46.44
CA ILE A 381 34.75 -9.86 -47.57
C ILE A 381 35.83 -10.27 -48.55
N ASN A 382 35.50 -11.18 -49.47
CA ASN A 382 36.29 -11.28 -50.70
C ASN A 382 36.10 -9.96 -51.45
N PRO A 383 37.19 -9.27 -51.84
CA PRO A 383 37.14 -7.94 -52.44
C PRO A 383 36.30 -7.88 -53.73
#